data_AF-A0A0K0GFG2-F1
#
_entry.id   AF-A0A0K0GFG2-F1
#
_cell.length_a   1.000
_cell.length_b   1.000
_cell.length_c   1.000
_cell.angle_alpha   90.00
_cell.angle_beta   90.00
_cell.angle_gamma   90.00
#
_symmetry.space_group_name_H-M   'P 1'
#
loop_
_entity.id
_entity.type
_entity.pdbx_description
1 polymer ?
#
loop_
_entity_poly.entity_id
_entity_poly.type
_entity_poly.pdbx_seq_one_letter_code
_entity_poly.pdbx_strand_id
1 'polypeptide(L)'
;MPTTLNDDADLHAWHPGNDVTVRLVRGIVRACQAVPALKAWFDGDALSRTLHNQIDIGIAVDTEEGLFVPALRNADMLDAHGIREPD
;
A
#
# COMPACT_ATOMS: atom_id res chain seq x y z
N MET A 1 13.99 -16.74 -4.32
CA MET A 1 12.61 -17.23 -4.56
C MET A 1 11.65 -16.29 -3.85
N PRO A 2 10.63 -15.73 -4.51
CA PRO A 2 9.58 -15.01 -3.79
C PRO A 2 8.86 -16.00 -2.87
N THR A 3 8.56 -15.57 -1.64
CA THR A 3 7.70 -16.32 -0.71
C THR A 3 6.32 -15.67 -0.73
N THR A 4 5.27 -16.47 -0.94
CA THR A 4 3.89 -16.00 -0.90
C THR A 4 3.24 -16.47 0.39
N LEU A 5 2.63 -15.55 1.13
CA LEU A 5 1.77 -15.82 2.27
C LEU A 5 0.35 -15.37 1.91
N ASN A 6 -0.64 -16.20 2.25
CA ASN A 6 -2.06 -15.91 1.99
C ASN A 6 -2.81 -15.95 3.33
N ASP A 7 -3.82 -15.09 3.47
CA ASP A 7 -4.70 -15.03 4.63
C ASP A 7 -6.06 -14.44 4.21
N ASP A 8 -7.09 -14.61 5.04
CA ASP A 8 -8.44 -14.12 4.83
C ASP A 8 -8.79 -12.99 5.81
N ALA A 9 -9.40 -11.91 5.31
CA ALA A 9 -9.88 -10.81 6.15
C ALA A 9 -11.41 -10.87 6.28
N ASP A 10 -11.91 -10.91 7.51
CA ASP A 10 -13.35 -10.79 7.79
C ASP A 10 -13.80 -9.33 7.57
N LEU A 11 -14.64 -9.12 6.56
CA LEU A 11 -15.19 -7.83 6.19
C LEU A 11 -16.65 -7.63 6.67
N HIS A 12 -17.23 -8.55 7.44
CA HIS A 12 -18.64 -8.48 7.86
C HIS A 12 -18.97 -7.22 8.66
N ALA A 13 -18.00 -6.65 9.37
CA ALA A 13 -18.16 -5.40 10.11
C ALA A 13 -18.13 -4.15 9.22
N TRP A 14 -17.82 -4.27 7.92
CA TRP A 14 -17.81 -3.12 7.02
C TRP A 14 -19.25 -2.77 6.62
N HIS A 15 -19.66 -1.54 6.94
CA HIS A 15 -20.91 -0.96 6.47
C HIS A 15 -21.01 -0.92 4.94
N PRO A 16 -22.23 -1.03 4.38
CA PRO A 16 -22.49 -0.78 2.97
C PRO A 16 -21.99 0.60 2.52
N GLY A 17 -21.42 0.67 1.32
CA GLY A 17 -20.84 1.91 0.78
C GLY A 17 -19.43 2.23 1.27
N ASN A 18 -18.81 1.39 2.12
CA ASN A 18 -17.40 1.53 2.42
C ASN A 18 -16.55 1.33 1.17
N ASP A 19 -15.64 2.27 0.99
CA ASP A 19 -14.68 2.27 -0.08
C ASP A 19 -13.56 1.25 0.18
N VAL A 20 -13.55 0.16 -0.61
CA VAL A 20 -12.61 -0.95 -0.44
C VAL A 20 -11.17 -0.48 -0.64
N THR A 21 -10.90 0.31 -1.68
CA THR A 21 -9.55 0.83 -1.95
C THR A 21 -9.05 1.68 -0.80
N VAL A 22 -9.87 2.61 -0.30
CA VAL A 22 -9.52 3.46 0.86
C VAL A 22 -9.25 2.62 2.11
N ARG A 23 -10.08 1.61 2.39
CA ARG A 23 -9.90 0.70 3.54
C ARG A 23 -8.59 -0.09 3.44
N LEU A 24 -8.29 -0.64 2.26
CA LEU A 24 -7.07 -1.40 2.01
C LEU A 24 -5.82 -0.52 2.13
N VAL A 25 -5.82 0.65 1.50
CA VAL A 25 -4.71 1.62 1.58
C VAL A 25 -4.42 1.99 3.03
N ARG A 26 -5.45 2.33 3.81
CA ARG A 26 -5.29 2.62 5.25
C ARG A 26 -4.77 1.43 6.06
N GLY A 27 -5.23 0.21 5.74
CA GLY A 27 -4.72 -1.02 6.34
C GLY A 27 -3.23 -1.23 6.07
N ILE A 28 -2.79 -1.06 4.83
CA ILE A 28 -1.38 -1.17 4.42
C ILE A 28 -0.54 -0.09 5.10
N VAL A 29 -0.99 1.17 5.11
CA VAL A 29 -0.33 2.26 5.85
C VAL A 29 -0.12 1.87 7.31
N ARG A 30 -1.16 1.35 7.98
CA ARG A 30 -1.06 0.93 9.38
C ARG A 30 -0.08 -0.22 9.56
N ALA A 31 -0.06 -1.19 8.66
CA ALA A 31 0.90 -2.30 8.67
C ALA A 31 2.35 -1.79 8.52
N CYS A 32 2.60 -0.89 7.58
CA CYS A 32 3.93 -0.30 7.35
C CYS A 32 4.40 0.62 8.49
N GLN A 33 3.49 1.20 9.27
CA GLN A 33 3.80 1.91 10.51
C GLN A 33 4.15 0.93 11.64
N ALA A 34 3.40 -0.16 11.78
CA ALA A 34 3.63 -1.18 12.80
C ALA A 34 4.90 -2.01 12.52
N VAL A 35 5.17 -2.28 11.25
CA VAL A 35 6.31 -3.08 10.77
C VAL A 35 7.08 -2.26 9.72
N PRO A 36 8.01 -1.38 10.14
CA PRO A 36 8.76 -0.51 9.22
C PRO A 36 9.55 -1.25 8.13
N ALA A 37 9.87 -2.52 8.34
CA ALA A 37 10.55 -3.35 7.35
C ALA A 37 9.70 -3.58 6.07
N LEU A 38 8.37 -3.45 6.13
CA LEU A 38 7.48 -3.60 4.97
C LEU A 38 7.60 -2.46 3.96
N LYS A 39 8.14 -1.31 4.39
CA LYS A 39 8.37 -0.12 3.55
C LYS A 39 9.85 0.17 3.33
N ALA A 40 10.70 -0.85 3.39
CA ALA A 40 12.15 -0.72 3.31
C ALA A 40 12.69 -1.18 1.96
N TRP A 41 13.83 -0.63 1.55
CA TRP A 41 14.65 -1.22 0.51
C TRP A 41 15.75 -2.05 1.13
N PHE A 42 16.08 -3.16 0.47
CA PHE A 42 17.22 -3.99 0.82
C PHE A 42 18.25 -3.92 -0.30
N ASP A 43 19.48 -3.57 0.07
CA ASP A 43 20.65 -3.60 -0.81
C ASP A 43 21.45 -4.86 -0.48
N GLY A 44 21.50 -5.78 -1.44
CA GLY A 44 22.18 -7.07 -1.28
C GLY A 44 23.70 -6.98 -1.32
N ASP A 45 24.27 -5.98 -1.99
CA ASP A 45 25.72 -5.81 -2.10
C ASP A 45 26.29 -5.14 -0.85
N ALA A 46 25.61 -4.10 -0.36
CA ALA A 46 25.98 -3.42 0.88
C ALA A 46 25.48 -4.14 2.15
N LEU A 47 24.67 -5.21 2.00
CA LEU A 47 23.97 -5.90 3.08
C LEU A 47 23.26 -4.93 4.04
N SER A 48 22.62 -3.92 3.46
CA SER A 48 22.00 -2.82 4.21
C SER A 48 20.50 -2.72 3.92
N ARG A 49 19.76 -2.11 4.84
CA ARG A 49 18.36 -1.73 4.59
C ARG A 49 18.19 -0.23 4.74
N THR A 50 17.43 0.36 3.83
CA THR A 50 16.99 1.75 3.90
C THR A 50 15.54 1.77 4.35
N LEU A 51 15.28 2.35 5.52
CA LEU A 51 13.92 2.59 5.99
C LEU A 51 13.45 3.93 5.45
N HIS A 52 12.29 3.96 4.80
CA HIS A 52 11.69 5.19 4.33
C HIS A 52 10.77 5.77 5.41
N ASN A 53 10.75 7.10 5.56
CA ASN A 53 9.86 7.75 6.53
C ASN A 53 8.43 7.82 5.99
N GLN A 54 8.27 8.31 4.76
CA GLN A 54 6.98 8.35 4.07
C GLN A 54 6.51 6.96 3.61
N ILE A 55 5.20 6.82 3.39
CA ILE A 55 4.58 5.62 2.83
C ILE A 55 3.98 5.94 1.48
N ASP A 56 4.61 5.47 0.41
CA ASP A 56 4.07 5.54 -0.94
C ASP A 56 3.47 4.18 -1.32
N ILE A 57 2.30 4.15 -1.95
CA ILE A 57 1.61 2.91 -2.35
C ILE A 57 1.39 2.90 -3.85
N GLY A 58 1.91 1.88 -4.53
CA GLY A 58 1.60 1.61 -5.94
C GLY A 58 0.23 0.94 -6.07
N ILE A 59 -0.61 1.44 -6.98
CA ILE A 59 -1.90 0.83 -7.30
C ILE A 59 -1.79 0.23 -8.70
N ALA A 60 -1.83 -1.09 -8.82
CA ALA A 60 -1.84 -1.75 -10.11
C ALA A 60 -3.19 -1.52 -10.82
N VAL A 61 -3.13 -0.98 -12.04
CA VAL A 61 -4.29 -0.72 -12.90
C VAL A 61 -4.04 -1.40 -14.24
N ASP A 62 -5.00 -2.22 -14.66
CA ASP A 62 -5.01 -2.81 -15.99
C ASP A 62 -5.64 -1.81 -16.98
N THR A 63 -4.91 -1.51 -18.06
CA THR A 63 -5.35 -0.57 -19.10
C THR A 63 -5.26 -1.26 -20.47
N GLU A 64 -5.88 -0.67 -21.50
CA GLU A 64 -5.78 -1.20 -22.87
C GLU A 64 -4.33 -1.25 -23.39
N GLU A 65 -3.47 -0.36 -22.88
CA GLU A 65 -2.05 -0.28 -23.23
C GLU A 65 -1.16 -1.20 -22.35
N GLY A 66 -1.76 -1.87 -21.37
CA GLY A 66 -1.11 -2.80 -20.45
C GLY A 66 -1.18 -2.39 -18.98
N LEU A 67 -0.42 -3.10 -18.14
CA LEU A 67 -0.35 -2.86 -16.70
C LEU A 67 0.40 -1.55 -16.40
N PHE A 68 -0.28 -0.62 -15.74
CA PHE A 68 0.30 0.61 -15.23
C PHE A 68 0.18 0.68 -13.70
N VAL A 69 1.20 1.21 -13.01
CA VAL A 69 1.23 1.29 -11.55
C VAL A 69 1.49 2.72 -11.09
N PRO A 70 0.46 3.59 -11.00
CA PRO A 70 0.59 4.89 -10.37
C PRO A 70 0.96 4.76 -8.90
N ALA A 71 1.77 5.71 -8.40
CA ALA A 71 2.15 5.80 -7.01
C ALA A 71 1.31 6.86 -6.28
N LEU A 72 0.54 6.42 -5.28
CA LEU A 72 -0.08 7.29 -4.30
C LEU A 72 0.98 7.77 -3.31
N ARG A 73 1.41 9.03 -3.46
CA ARG A 73 2.50 9.61 -2.66
C ARG A 73 2.02 10.03 -1.28
N ASN A 74 2.84 9.79 -0.26
CA ASN A 74 2.55 10.13 1.13
C ASN A 74 1.16 9.63 1.57
N ALA A 75 0.83 8.37 1.24
CA ALA A 75 -0.46 7.76 1.52
C ALA A 75 -0.81 7.75 3.02
N ASP A 76 0.19 7.85 3.88
CA ASP A 76 0.01 8.02 5.33
C ASP A 76 -0.56 9.39 5.75
N MET A 77 -0.48 10.39 4.87
CA MET A 77 -0.98 11.74 5.07
C MET A 77 -2.35 11.99 4.44
N LEU A 78 -2.86 11.04 3.63
CA LEU A 78 -4.09 11.22 2.86
C LEU A 78 -5.33 10.77 3.63
N ASP A 79 -6.42 11.51 3.43
CA ASP A 79 -7.75 11.10 3.83
C ASP A 79 -8.44 10.28 2.73
N ALA A 80 -9.72 9.95 2.92
CA ALA A 80 -10.45 9.13 1.94
C ALA A 80 -10.58 9.81 0.57
N HIS A 81 -10.69 11.13 0.54
CA HIS A 81 -10.80 11.89 -0.70
C HIS A 81 -9.45 11.93 -1.41
N GLY A 82 -8.38 12.28 -0.69
CA GLY A 82 -7.03 12.30 -1.26
C GLY A 82 -6.54 10.94 -1.77
N ILE A 83 -7.03 9.83 -1.21
CA ILE A 83 -6.75 8.48 -1.76
C ILE A 83 -7.45 8.25 -3.10
N ARG A 84 -8.64 8.83 -3.32
CA ARG A 84 -9.45 8.62 -4.53
C ARG A 84 -9.15 9.61 -5.64
N GLU A 85 -8.86 10.84 -5.27
CA GLU A 85 -8.54 11.94 -6.16
C GLU A 85 -7.18 12.52 -5.74
N PRO A 86 -6.08 11.76 -5.93
CA PRO A 86 -4.74 12.27 -5.66
C PRO A 86 -4.36 13.35 -6.67
N ASP A 87 -3.79 14.46 -6.16
CA ASP A 87 -3.28 15.59 -6.95
C ASP A 87 -2.14 15.21 -7.92
#